data_AF-A0A929ULW1-F1
#
_entry.id   AF-A0A929ULW1-F1
#
_cell.length_a   1.000
_cell.length_b   1.000
_cell.length_c   1.000
_cell.angle_alpha   90.00
_cell.angle_beta   90.00
_cell.angle_gamma   90.00
#
_symmetry.space_group_name_H-M   'P 1'
#
loop_
_entity.id
_entity.type
_entity.pdbx_description
1 polymer ?
#
loop_
_entity_poly.entity_id
_entity_poly.type
_entity_poly.pdbx_seq_one_letter_code
_entity_poly.pdbx_strand_id
1 'polypeptide(L)'
;MMQIAETGARGMGLSPYYLYRQKNMAGNLENIGFAREGKEGLYNVLIMEEVQSIVALGAGSVSKRVFSGGREGRIERCDNVKEVTQYISRIEEMIDRKRKLFL
;
A
#
# COMPACT_ATOMS: atom_id res chain seq x y z
N MET A 1 -12.94 -3.04 18.91
CA MET A 1 -13.67 -1.95 18.24
C MET A 1 -14.61 -1.26 19.23
N MET A 2 -14.77 0.07 19.18
CA MET A 2 -15.80 0.75 19.99
C MET A 2 -17.19 0.41 19.44
N GLN A 3 -18.06 -0.16 20.27
CA GLN A 3 -19.42 -0.60 19.86
C GLN A 3 -20.25 0.52 19.21
N ILE A 4 -20.08 1.77 19.66
CA ILE A 4 -20.77 2.94 19.11
C ILE A 4 -20.38 3.18 17.64
N ALA A 5 -19.08 3.06 17.32
CA ALA A 5 -18.58 3.23 15.96
C ALA A 5 -19.05 2.11 15.05
N GLU A 6 -19.05 0.86 15.54
CA GLU A 6 -19.56 -0.29 14.78
C GLU A 6 -21.04 -0.13 14.43
N THR A 7 -21.85 0.23 15.43
CA THR A 7 -23.30 0.37 15.28
C THR A 7 -23.62 1.50 14.30
N GLY A 8 -22.91 2.63 14.41
CA GLY A 8 -23.06 3.75 13.48
C GLY A 8 -22.70 3.37 12.05
N ALA A 9 -21.57 2.68 11.84
CA ALA A 9 -21.14 2.25 10.52
C ALA A 9 -22.14 1.26 9.88
N ARG A 10 -22.63 0.28 10.65
CA ARG A 10 -23.68 -0.65 10.18
C ARG A 10 -24.97 0.08 9.83
N GLY A 11 -25.38 1.08 10.62
CA GLY A 11 -26.54 1.94 10.33
C GLY A 11 -26.42 2.72 9.02
N MET A 12 -25.19 2.97 8.55
CA MET A 12 -24.89 3.57 7.24
C MET A 12 -24.78 2.55 6.10
N GLY A 13 -25.02 1.26 6.37
CA GLY A 13 -24.86 0.16 5.41
C GLY A 13 -23.39 -0.16 5.12
N LEU A 14 -22.49 0.11 6.06
CA LEU A 14 -21.06 -0.18 5.92
C LEU A 14 -20.68 -1.41 6.73
N SER A 15 -19.81 -2.24 6.16
CA SER A 15 -19.23 -3.41 6.79
C SER A 15 -17.71 -3.23 6.95
N PRO A 16 -17.12 -3.73 8.05
CA PRO A 16 -15.68 -3.73 8.21
C PRO A 16 -15.05 -4.64 7.15
N TYR A 17 -13.97 -4.19 6.50
CA TYR A 17 -13.31 -4.96 5.42
C TYR A 17 -11.79 -5.04 5.56
N TYR A 18 -11.17 -4.20 6.39
CA TYR A 18 -9.72 -4.16 6.56
C TYR A 18 -9.37 -3.69 7.98
N LEU A 19 -8.27 -4.20 8.52
CA LEU A 19 -7.74 -3.84 9.83
C LEU A 19 -6.23 -3.65 9.75
N TYR A 20 -5.73 -2.58 10.34
CA TYR A 20 -4.31 -2.51 10.72
C TYR A 20 -4.11 -1.95 12.12
N ARG A 21 -2.94 -2.25 12.67
CA ARG A 21 -2.51 -1.75 13.96
C ARG A 21 -1.36 -0.79 13.77
N GLN A 22 -1.58 0.47 14.11
CA GLN A 22 -0.52 1.46 14.14
C GLN A 22 0.23 1.36 15.47
N LYS A 23 1.56 1.28 15.40
CA LYS A 23 2.39 1.33 16.60
C LYS A 23 2.24 2.69 17.28
N ASN A 24 2.24 2.70 18.62
CA ASN A 24 2.16 3.89 19.46
C ASN A 24 0.85 4.68 19.36
N MET A 25 -0.28 4.00 19.10
CA MET A 25 -1.60 4.64 19.26
C MET A 25 -2.01 4.73 20.73
N ALA A 26 -2.52 5.90 21.12
CA ALA A 26 -3.20 6.07 22.40
C ALA A 26 -4.36 5.07 22.51
N GLY A 27 -4.38 4.30 23.60
CA GLY A 27 -5.40 3.26 23.83
C GLY A 27 -5.28 2.00 22.97
N ASN A 28 -4.23 1.86 22.14
CA ASN A 28 -3.95 0.68 21.31
C ASN A 28 -5.17 0.18 20.51
N LEU A 29 -5.98 1.13 20.01
CA LEU A 29 -7.20 0.82 19.28
C LEU A 29 -6.89 0.30 17.87
N GLU A 30 -7.86 -0.41 17.33
CA GLU A 30 -7.85 -0.96 15.97
C GLU A 30 -8.15 0.14 14.94
N ASN A 31 -7.39 0.20 13.85
CA ASN A 31 -7.73 1.04 12.71
C ASN A 31 -8.45 0.20 11.66
N ILE A 32 -9.78 0.30 11.64
CA ILE A 32 -10.67 -0.54 10.84
C ILE A 32 -11.25 0.29 9.70
N GLY A 33 -11.05 -0.19 8.48
CA GLY A 33 -11.70 0.34 7.29
C GLY A 33 -13.11 -0.23 7.15
N PHE A 34 -14.07 0.65 6.84
CA PHE A 34 -15.45 0.30 6.56
C PHE A 34 -15.80 0.67 5.12
N ALA A 35 -16.57 -0.17 4.44
CA ALA A 35 -17.02 0.07 3.08
C ALA A 35 -18.41 -0.52 2.87
N ARG A 36 -19.11 -0.05 1.83
CA ARG A 36 -20.26 -0.77 1.29
C ARG A 36 -19.76 -1.98 0.52
N GLU A 37 -20.62 -2.99 0.39
CA GLU A 37 -20.34 -4.16 -0.43
C GLU A 37 -19.96 -3.75 -1.87
N GLY A 38 -18.86 -4.31 -2.37
CA GLY A 38 -18.32 -4.01 -3.69
C GLY A 38 -17.64 -2.64 -3.82
N LYS A 39 -17.46 -1.91 -2.71
CA LYS A 39 -16.74 -0.63 -2.63
C LYS A 39 -15.53 -0.71 -1.71
N GLU A 40 -15.06 -1.91 -1.43
CA GLU A 40 -13.88 -2.16 -0.63
C GLU A 40 -12.64 -1.61 -1.34
N GLY A 41 -11.78 -0.92 -0.59
CA GLY A 41 -10.49 -0.50 -1.09
C GLY A 41 -9.52 -1.68 -1.17
N LEU A 42 -9.70 -2.59 -2.12
CA LEU A 42 -8.89 -3.81 -2.28
C LEU A 42 -7.40 -3.51 -2.37
N TYR A 43 -7.02 -2.40 -3.02
CA TYR A 43 -5.63 -1.95 -3.08
C TYR A 43 -4.98 -1.89 -1.70
N ASN A 44 -5.66 -1.33 -0.69
CA ASN A 44 -5.13 -1.21 0.68
C ASN A 44 -4.87 -2.58 1.31
N VAL A 45 -5.73 -3.56 1.03
CA VAL A 45 -5.56 -4.93 1.52
C VAL A 45 -4.37 -5.59 0.83
N LEU A 46 -4.32 -5.51 -0.50
CA LEU A 46 -3.31 -6.20 -1.31
C LEU A 46 -1.89 -5.66 -1.09
N ILE A 47 -1.73 -4.35 -0.87
CA ILE A 47 -0.41 -3.78 -0.58
C ILE A 47 0.10 -4.19 0.81
N MET A 48 -0.80 -4.33 1.78
CA MET A 48 -0.48 -4.66 3.18
C MET A 48 -0.21 -6.14 3.37
N GLU A 49 -0.88 -7.00 2.60
CA GLU A 49 -0.56 -8.42 2.50
C GLU A 49 0.69 -8.69 1.64
N GLU A 50 1.33 -7.66 1.10
CA GLU A 50 2.56 -7.77 0.31
C GLU A 50 2.42 -8.66 -0.94
N VAL A 51 1.19 -8.78 -1.49
CA VAL A 51 0.89 -9.63 -2.66
C VAL A 51 0.79 -8.85 -3.97
N GLN A 52 0.86 -7.51 -3.92
CA GLN A 52 0.74 -6.64 -5.07
C GLN A 52 2.07 -5.99 -5.45
N SER A 53 2.46 -6.11 -6.71
CA SER A 53 3.53 -5.32 -7.32
C SER A 53 3.08 -3.87 -7.56
N ILE A 54 3.96 -2.91 -7.27
CA ILE A 54 3.72 -1.48 -7.36
C ILE A 54 4.83 -0.85 -8.21
N VAL A 55 4.46 -0.23 -9.33
CA VAL A 55 5.34 0.63 -10.11
C VAL A 55 5.14 2.06 -9.61
N ALA A 56 6.16 2.65 -9.00
CA ALA A 56 6.08 3.99 -8.45
C ALA A 56 6.89 4.99 -9.29
N LEU A 57 6.34 6.18 -9.51
CA LEU A 57 6.93 7.26 -10.31
C LEU A 57 7.16 8.49 -9.44
N GLY A 58 8.07 9.38 -9.84
CA GLY A 58 8.42 10.59 -9.10
C GLY A 58 9.63 10.44 -8.19
N ALA A 59 10.21 11.57 -7.80
CA ALA A 59 11.38 11.65 -6.93
C ALA A 59 11.07 11.05 -5.54
N GLY A 60 12.00 10.26 -5.02
CA GLY A 60 11.87 9.60 -3.71
C GLY A 60 10.86 8.46 -3.64
N SER A 61 10.20 8.12 -4.75
CA SER A 61 9.27 6.99 -4.80
C SER A 61 10.01 5.65 -4.83
N VAL A 62 9.34 4.59 -4.37
CA VAL A 62 9.89 3.24 -4.32
C VAL A 62 8.98 2.28 -5.06
N SER A 63 9.50 1.63 -6.10
CA SER A 63 8.79 0.54 -6.76
C SER A 63 9.00 -0.76 -6.00
N LYS A 64 8.01 -1.65 -6.01
CA LYS A 64 8.01 -2.96 -5.35
C LYS A 64 7.60 -4.01 -6.35
N ARG A 65 8.41 -5.05 -6.57
CA ARG A 65 8.02 -6.24 -7.33
C ARG A 65 7.87 -7.42 -6.38
N VAL A 66 6.69 -8.03 -6.42
CA VAL A 66 6.37 -9.28 -5.74
C VAL A 66 6.51 -10.39 -6.77
N PHE A 67 7.45 -11.32 -6.54
CA PHE A 67 7.59 -12.52 -7.34
C PHE A 67 6.64 -13.63 -6.81
N SER A 68 6.47 -14.72 -7.55
CA SER A 68 5.56 -15.82 -7.18
C SER A 68 5.73 -16.26 -5.71
N GLY A 69 4.62 -16.60 -5.06
CA GLY A 69 4.59 -16.96 -3.63
C GLY A 69 3.97 -15.91 -2.71
N GLY A 70 3.54 -14.76 -3.25
CA GLY A 70 2.82 -13.74 -2.47
C GLY A 70 3.65 -13.24 -1.29
N ARG A 71 3.06 -13.25 -0.09
CA ARG A 71 3.71 -12.80 1.16
C ARG A 71 4.98 -13.56 1.54
N GLU A 72 5.06 -14.84 1.15
CA GLU A 72 6.25 -15.69 1.35
C GLU A 72 7.20 -15.64 0.15
N GLY A 73 6.77 -14.99 -0.93
CA GLY A 73 7.54 -14.81 -2.15
C GLY A 73 8.68 -13.81 -1.98
N ARG A 74 9.60 -13.84 -2.93
CA ARG A 74 10.67 -12.83 -3.01
C ARG A 74 10.07 -11.47 -3.34
N ILE A 75 10.48 -10.44 -2.58
CA ILE A 75 10.10 -9.05 -2.83
C ILE A 75 11.36 -8.25 -3.13
N GLU A 76 11.37 -7.56 -4.26
CA GLU A 76 12.45 -6.63 -4.62
C GLU A 76 11.92 -5.21 -4.68
N ARG A 77 12.78 -4.24 -4.34
CA ARG A 77 12.44 -2.82 -4.33
C ARG A 77 13.44 -2.03 -5.17
N CYS A 78 12.97 -0.96 -5.79
CA CYS A 78 13.79 -0.04 -6.54
C CYS A 78 13.38 1.40 -6.26
N ASP A 79 14.27 2.14 -5.57
CA ASP A 79 14.06 3.53 -5.18
C ASP A 79 14.44 4.49 -6.31
N ASN A 80 13.63 5.50 -6.57
CA ASN A 80 14.06 6.67 -7.33
C ASN A 80 14.93 7.57 -6.45
N VAL A 81 15.80 8.37 -7.08
CA VAL A 81 16.54 9.42 -6.38
C VAL A 81 15.56 10.41 -5.71
N LYS A 82 15.92 10.87 -4.51
CA LYS A 82 15.05 11.73 -3.68
C LYS A 82 14.99 13.18 -4.17
N GLU A 83 16.13 13.71 -4.63
CA GLU A 83 16.24 15.10 -5.08
C GLU A 83 15.57 15.28 -6.43
N VAL A 84 14.68 16.27 -6.53
CA VAL A 84 13.87 16.54 -7.73
C VAL A 84 14.75 16.86 -8.93
N THR A 85 15.77 17.71 -8.76
CA THR A 85 16.69 18.07 -9.85
C THR A 85 17.45 16.85 -10.38
N GLN A 86 17.86 15.94 -9.48
CA GLN A 86 18.53 14.69 -9.87
C GLN A 86 17.56 13.72 -10.54
N TYR A 87 16.31 13.66 -10.09
CA TYR A 87 15.28 12.81 -10.68
C TYR A 87 15.01 13.21 -12.13
N ILE A 88 14.91 14.51 -12.38
CA ILE A 88 14.71 15.07 -13.73
C ILE A 88 15.94 14.83 -14.60
N SER A 89 17.15 15.16 -14.12
CA SER A 89 18.36 15.03 -14.93
C SER A 89 18.77 13.58 -15.22
N ARG A 90 18.33 12.62 -14.40
CA ARG A 90 18.65 11.18 -14.51
C ARG A 90 17.42 10.33 -14.82
N ILE A 91 16.41 10.89 -15.48
CA ILE A 91 15.14 10.21 -15.72
C ILE A 91 15.30 8.88 -16.47
N GLU A 92 16.21 8.83 -17.46
CA GLU A 92 16.52 7.61 -18.23
C GLU A 92 17.05 6.49 -17.33
N GLU A 93 17.96 6.82 -16.40
CA GLU A 93 18.45 5.86 -15.42
C GLU A 93 17.30 5.33 -14.54
N MET A 94 16.37 6.21 -14.11
CA MET A 94 15.22 5.79 -13.29
C MET A 94 14.28 4.86 -14.07
N ILE A 95 14.10 5.11 -15.37
CA ILE A 95 13.31 4.25 -16.26
C ILE A 95 13.99 2.89 -16.43
N ASP A 96 15.28 2.86 -16.74
CA ASP A 96 16.02 1.61 -16.97
C ASP A 96 16.10 0.73 -15.72
N ARG A 97 16.21 1.35 -14.53
CA ARG A 97 16.12 0.59 -13.27
C ARG A 97 14.76 -0.08 -13.09
N LYS A 98 13.65 0.55 -13.51
CA LYS A 98 12.32 -0.07 -13.48
C LYS A 98 12.19 -1.15 -14.55
N ARG A 99 12.74 -0.96 -15.75
CA ARG A 99 12.79 -2.00 -16.78
C ARG A 99 13.48 -3.24 -16.24
N LYS A 100 14.70 -3.12 -15.68
CA LYS A 100 15.42 -4.24 -15.06
C LYS A 100 14.63 -4.92 -13.94
N LEU A 101 13.85 -4.14 -13.18
CA LEU A 101 13.04 -4.70 -12.11
C LEU A 101 11.84 -5.46 -12.65
N PHE A 102 11.18 -5.05 -13.73
CA PHE A 102 9.87 -5.57 -14.15
C PHE A 102 9.84 -6.37 -15.47
N LEU A 103 10.82 -6.19 -16.34
CA LEU A 103 10.95 -6.83 -17.66
C LEU A 103 12.13 -7.80 -17.64
#